data_AF-A0A925B3Q5-F1
#
_entry.id   AF-A0A925B3Q5-F1
#
_cell.length_a   1.000
_cell.length_b   1.000
_cell.length_c   1.000
_cell.angle_alpha   90.00
_cell.angle_beta   90.00
_cell.angle_gamma   90.00
#
_symmetry.space_group_name_H-M   'P 1'
#
loop_
_entity.id
_entity.type
_entity.pdbx_description
1 polymer ?
#
loop_
_entity_poly.entity_id
_entity_poly.type
_entity_poly.pdbx_seq_one_letter_code
_entity_poly.pdbx_strand_id
1 'polypeptide(L)'
;IAENYSTPTENHHPMETHASIANWKNGKLVVYDATQAIKGSQAYLASSFGLKIEDVRLMSPFVGGGFGCKGLIWQNPTLAAMAAQVVKRPVKIVLTRQMMQTNTGRRGETIQKVSLSASNDGKLTAIKHENDTYTNLIDFFEPSGLTTRLLYACPNIEITHNVAKLNIGTPTPMRAPGESPGMFALESAMDELAHELKIDPIKLRLTNYAEVEPQKNLAWSIKNLKECYSVGAEKFGWSKRSLKPRQMRDGRFLVGYGMATATYPAYRQTASARVRVNSDGSVMVMSATQDIGTGTYTVLAQVAADALNVDVKRVKVELGDSNLPAAPTSGGSQSVASVAPAVQAACERLKQRISELSKKVESSNAGYEEVLKANNLSSIEECATTSPEGQPSKAPCSPYKTDAEQNADQQKYSFHSFGAQFAEVRVDEDLGTIRVSRFTSVHDIGRVLNAKTSRSQIYSGVIMGIGAALMEETLYDSRNARPVTRTLADYHIPVNLDVPTIDVHLLNIP
;
A
#
# COMPACT_ATOMS: atom_id res chain seq x y z
N ILE A 1 6.86 -26.00 -18.49
CA ILE A 1 8.06 -25.57 -17.74
C ILE A 1 7.86 -25.85 -16.24
N ALA A 2 8.92 -26.05 -15.47
CA ALA A 2 8.83 -26.22 -14.02
C ALA A 2 10.14 -25.77 -13.37
N GLU A 3 10.12 -24.60 -12.71
CA GLU A 3 11.33 -23.91 -12.27
C GLU A 3 11.22 -23.40 -10.83
N ASN A 4 12.36 -23.10 -10.23
CA ASN A 4 12.45 -22.55 -8.88
C ASN A 4 12.86 -21.08 -8.93
N TYR A 5 12.16 -20.26 -8.16
CA TYR A 5 12.37 -18.84 -7.99
C TYR A 5 12.55 -18.57 -6.50
N SER A 6 13.40 -17.63 -6.13
CA SER A 6 13.55 -17.25 -4.72
C SER A 6 13.60 -15.74 -4.57
N THR A 7 13.09 -15.24 -3.46
CA THR A 7 13.29 -13.85 -3.02
C THR A 7 13.96 -13.87 -1.66
N PRO A 8 15.05 -13.12 -1.48
CA PRO A 8 15.73 -13.07 -0.19
C PRO A 8 14.85 -12.40 0.87
N THR A 9 15.35 -12.41 2.11
CA THR A 9 14.78 -11.55 3.16
C THR A 9 15.03 -10.07 2.82
N GLU A 10 13.97 -9.26 2.78
CA GLU A 10 14.03 -7.83 2.49
C GLU A 10 13.65 -7.00 3.73
N ASN A 11 14.37 -5.90 3.96
CA ASN A 11 14.13 -4.97 5.06
C ASN A 11 13.62 -3.62 4.52
N HIS A 12 12.51 -3.13 5.09
CA HIS A 12 11.78 -1.96 4.59
C HIS A 12 12.57 -0.65 4.53
N HIS A 13 13.54 -0.52 5.45
CA HIS A 13 14.37 0.65 5.67
C HIS A 13 13.73 2.03 5.36
N PRO A 14 12.60 2.40 6.00
CA PRO A 14 12.14 3.77 5.95
C PRO A 14 13.22 4.72 6.47
N MET A 15 13.32 5.93 5.92
CA MET A 15 14.37 6.88 6.32
C MET A 15 14.24 7.29 7.78
N GLU A 16 13.01 7.47 8.27
CA GLU A 16 12.72 7.57 9.70
C GLU A 16 12.73 6.18 10.33
N THR A 17 13.72 5.92 11.19
CA THR A 17 13.76 4.73 12.06
C THR A 17 12.61 4.74 13.06
N HIS A 18 12.21 3.57 13.57
CA HIS A 18 11.21 3.51 14.64
C HIS A 18 11.64 4.30 15.87
N ALA A 19 10.75 5.15 16.34
CA ALA A 19 10.96 6.00 17.50
C ALA A 19 9.63 6.21 18.22
N SER A 20 9.69 6.26 19.55
CA SER A 20 8.52 6.55 20.39
C SER A 20 8.89 7.49 21.53
N ILE A 21 7.96 8.35 21.90
CA ILE A 21 8.00 9.15 23.12
C ILE A 21 6.77 8.80 23.94
N ALA A 22 6.96 8.33 25.16
CA ALA A 22 5.86 8.04 26.09
C ALA A 22 5.92 8.99 27.29
N ASN A 23 4.74 9.45 27.73
CA ASN A 23 4.59 10.31 28.88
C ASN A 23 3.35 9.93 29.69
N TRP A 24 3.54 9.70 30.99
CA TRP A 24 2.47 9.45 31.93
C TRP A 24 2.10 10.73 32.68
N LYS A 25 0.82 11.09 32.70
CA LYS A 25 0.31 12.21 33.49
C LYS A 25 -1.06 11.87 34.08
N ASN A 26 -1.18 11.96 35.41
CA ASN A 26 -2.43 11.73 36.13
C ASN A 26 -3.14 10.42 35.76
N GLY A 27 -2.37 9.32 35.66
CA GLY A 27 -2.89 7.99 35.29
C GLY A 27 -3.19 7.81 33.79
N LYS A 28 -2.98 8.84 32.96
CA LYS A 28 -3.16 8.79 31.51
C LYS A 28 -1.83 8.66 30.78
N LEU A 29 -1.84 7.93 29.68
CA LEU A 29 -0.67 7.71 28.83
C LEU A 29 -0.82 8.49 27.53
N VAL A 30 0.18 9.33 27.22
CA VAL A 30 0.32 9.95 25.90
C VAL A 30 1.55 9.35 25.22
N VAL A 31 1.37 8.81 24.02
CA VAL A 31 2.45 8.24 23.20
C VAL A 31 2.51 8.93 21.85
N TYR A 32 3.69 9.42 21.50
CA TYR A 32 4.05 9.77 20.13
C TYR A 32 4.79 8.59 19.54
N ASP A 33 4.32 8.02 18.45
CA ASP A 33 4.93 6.85 17.82
C ASP A 33 4.79 6.93 16.30
N ALA A 34 5.82 6.53 15.56
CA ALA A 34 5.74 6.46 14.11
C ALA A 34 4.98 5.19 13.69
N THR A 35 3.67 5.28 13.45
CA THR A 35 2.80 4.13 13.20
C THR A 35 1.89 4.28 11.97
N GLN A 36 1.56 3.16 11.33
CA GLN A 36 0.51 3.02 10.31
C GLN A 36 -0.85 2.64 10.92
N ALA A 37 -0.92 2.37 12.23
CA ALA A 37 -2.08 1.76 12.87
C ALA A 37 -2.47 2.51 14.16
N ILE A 38 -3.04 3.71 14.04
CA ILE A 38 -3.33 4.58 15.20
C ILE A 38 -4.22 3.89 16.24
N LYS A 39 -5.44 3.48 15.85
CA LYS A 39 -6.40 2.87 16.78
C LYS A 39 -5.94 1.49 17.28
N GLY A 40 -5.26 0.74 16.42
CA GLY A 40 -4.69 -0.56 16.79
C GLY A 40 -3.61 -0.44 17.86
N SER A 41 -2.67 0.49 17.67
CA SER A 41 -1.58 0.73 18.63
C SER A 41 -2.08 1.34 19.94
N GLN A 42 -3.08 2.23 19.89
CA GLN A 42 -3.77 2.75 21.08
C GLN A 42 -4.41 1.61 21.90
N ALA A 43 -5.17 0.74 21.25
CA ALA A 43 -5.84 -0.39 21.90
C ALA A 43 -4.83 -1.38 22.50
N TYR A 44 -3.74 -1.67 21.78
CA TYR A 44 -2.67 -2.53 22.29
C TYR A 44 -2.02 -1.95 23.54
N LEU A 45 -1.68 -0.66 23.54
CA LEU A 45 -1.06 -0.01 24.70
C LEU A 45 -2.03 0.04 25.89
N ALA A 46 -3.31 0.36 25.65
CA ALA A 46 -4.33 0.35 26.69
C ALA A 46 -4.44 -1.03 27.35
N SER A 47 -4.53 -2.09 26.54
CA SER A 47 -4.58 -3.47 27.03
C SER A 47 -3.30 -3.86 27.78
N SER A 48 -2.12 -3.51 27.26
CA SER A 48 -0.82 -3.85 27.86
C SER A 48 -0.60 -3.24 29.25
N PHE A 49 -1.21 -2.08 29.52
CA PHE A 49 -1.06 -1.37 30.80
C PHE A 49 -2.33 -1.39 31.66
N GLY A 50 -3.35 -2.17 31.29
CA GLY A 50 -4.61 -2.25 32.05
C GLY A 50 -5.38 -0.93 32.13
N LEU A 51 -5.24 -0.08 31.11
CA LEU A 51 -5.91 1.21 31.02
C LEU A 51 -7.21 1.10 30.21
N LYS A 52 -8.12 2.04 30.44
CA LYS A 52 -9.20 2.30 29.49
C LYS A 52 -8.62 2.91 28.22
N ILE A 53 -9.22 2.61 27.07
CA ILE A 53 -8.71 3.06 25.77
C ILE A 53 -8.71 4.60 25.67
N GLU A 54 -9.68 5.26 26.30
CA GLU A 54 -9.79 6.73 26.40
C GLU A 54 -8.72 7.38 27.30
N ASP A 55 -8.04 6.60 28.14
CA ASP A 55 -6.92 7.07 28.97
C ASP A 55 -5.56 6.91 28.27
N VAL A 56 -5.56 6.41 27.02
CA VAL A 56 -4.39 6.35 26.14
C VAL A 56 -4.61 7.26 24.93
N ARG A 57 -3.75 8.27 24.74
CA ARG A 57 -3.70 9.07 23.51
C ARG A 57 -2.47 8.72 22.70
N LEU A 58 -2.66 8.23 21.48
CA LEU A 58 -1.59 7.97 20.52
C LEU A 58 -1.59 9.05 19.44
N MET A 59 -0.40 9.59 19.14
CA MET A 59 -0.19 10.65 18.16
C MET A 59 0.91 10.26 17.16
N SER A 60 0.59 10.37 15.87
CA SER A 60 1.47 10.14 14.72
C SER A 60 1.04 11.00 13.52
N PRO A 61 1.02 12.34 13.64
CA PRO A 61 0.55 13.21 12.56
C PRO A 61 1.41 13.06 11.28
N PHE A 62 2.71 12.83 11.44
CA PHE A 62 3.64 12.63 10.32
C PHE A 62 4.45 11.35 10.53
N VAL A 63 4.70 10.62 9.46
CA VAL A 63 5.50 9.40 9.45
C VAL A 63 6.46 9.43 8.27
N GLY A 64 7.76 9.28 8.52
CA GLY A 64 8.83 9.30 7.52
C GLY A 64 8.98 7.99 6.74
N GLY A 65 7.84 7.44 6.29
CA GLY A 65 7.74 6.15 5.60
C GLY A 65 7.58 4.97 6.56
N GLY A 66 6.93 3.91 6.09
CA GLY A 66 6.73 2.67 6.85
C GLY A 66 6.75 1.43 5.96
N PHE A 67 6.12 1.50 4.78
CA PHE A 67 6.13 0.43 3.78
C PHE A 67 5.65 -0.93 4.31
N GLY A 68 4.94 -0.93 5.46
CA GLY A 68 4.40 -2.12 6.14
C GLY A 68 5.03 -2.37 7.52
N CYS A 69 6.30 -2.04 7.75
CA CYS A 69 6.96 -2.27 9.06
C CYS A 69 6.46 -1.37 10.19
N LYS A 70 5.65 -0.35 9.92
CA LYS A 70 4.99 0.46 10.98
C LYS A 70 3.53 0.07 11.16
N GLY A 71 3.06 -1.00 10.51
CA GLY A 71 1.71 -1.56 10.68
C GLY A 71 1.53 -2.39 11.94
N LEU A 72 2.57 -3.11 12.35
CA LEU A 72 2.64 -3.78 13.64
C LEU A 72 3.23 -2.86 14.70
N ILE A 73 2.89 -3.13 15.96
CA ILE A 73 3.53 -2.51 17.12
C ILE A 73 4.77 -3.32 17.50
N TRP A 74 5.91 -2.63 17.60
CA TRP A 74 7.16 -3.21 18.07
C TRP A 74 7.39 -2.87 19.54
N GLN A 75 8.53 -3.27 20.09
CA GLN A 75 8.78 -3.16 21.53
C GLN A 75 9.01 -1.72 21.99
N ASN A 76 9.44 -0.81 21.10
CA ASN A 76 9.82 0.56 21.46
C ASN A 76 8.72 1.39 22.15
N PRO A 77 7.44 1.45 21.69
CA PRO A 77 6.42 2.20 22.41
C PRO A 77 6.09 1.61 23.78
N THR A 78 6.06 0.28 23.91
CA THR A 78 5.82 -0.40 25.20
C THR A 78 6.95 -0.14 26.18
N LEU A 79 8.20 -0.31 25.74
CA LEU A 79 9.38 -0.06 26.57
C LEU A 79 9.49 1.42 26.97
N ALA A 80 9.15 2.34 26.07
CA ALA A 80 9.13 3.76 26.40
C ALA A 80 8.09 4.06 27.48
N ALA A 81 6.89 3.49 27.38
CA ALA A 81 5.84 3.65 28.38
C ALA A 81 6.21 3.02 29.73
N MET A 82 6.77 1.80 29.74
CA MET A 82 7.27 1.16 30.97
C MET A 82 8.35 2.02 31.64
N ALA A 83 9.34 2.47 30.87
CA ALA A 83 10.42 3.31 31.38
C ALA A 83 9.90 4.65 31.93
N ALA A 84 8.98 5.31 31.21
CA ALA A 84 8.37 6.56 31.64
C ALA A 84 7.61 6.42 32.98
N GLN A 85 6.99 5.26 33.23
CA GLN A 85 6.33 4.98 34.50
C GLN A 85 7.32 4.86 35.66
N VAL A 86 8.46 4.18 35.44
CA VAL A 86 9.52 4.02 36.45
C VAL A 86 10.19 5.36 36.78
N VAL A 87 10.58 6.12 35.75
CA VAL A 87 11.35 7.36 35.94
C VAL A 87 10.46 8.59 36.19
N LYS A 88 9.14 8.45 36.05
CA LYS A 88 8.14 9.52 36.22
C LYS A 88 8.42 10.77 35.37
N ARG A 89 8.96 10.58 34.17
CA ARG A 89 9.29 11.62 33.19
C ARG A 89 9.02 11.11 31.78
N PRO A 90 8.83 11.99 30.78
CA PRO A 90 8.77 11.58 29.39
C PRO A 90 10.03 10.80 28.99
N VAL A 91 9.86 9.65 28.34
CA VAL A 91 10.97 8.83 27.82
C VAL A 91 10.86 8.73 26.31
N LYS A 92 11.99 8.98 25.63
CA LYS A 92 12.16 8.79 24.19
C LYS A 92 13.03 7.56 23.94
N ILE A 93 12.53 6.63 23.14
CA ILE A 93 13.31 5.51 22.59
C ILE A 93 13.40 5.70 21.08
N VAL A 94 14.62 5.63 20.54
CA VAL A 94 14.88 5.66 19.10
C VAL A 94 15.70 4.43 18.76
N LEU A 95 15.18 3.59 17.84
CA LEU A 95 15.96 2.48 17.32
C LEU A 95 17.05 3.02 16.40
N THR A 96 18.29 2.57 16.59
CA THR A 96 19.37 2.88 15.66
C THR A 96 19.11 2.18 14.31
N ARG A 97 19.75 2.64 13.23
CA ARG A 97 19.64 1.97 11.93
C ARG A 97 20.05 0.50 12.01
N GLN A 98 21.04 0.16 12.83
CA GLN A 98 21.45 -1.22 13.09
C GLN A 98 20.34 -2.02 13.78
N MET A 99 19.68 -1.45 14.79
CA MET A 99 18.57 -2.11 15.48
C MET A 99 17.37 -2.38 14.56
N MET A 100 17.18 -1.60 13.49
CA MET A 100 16.14 -1.89 12.48
C MET A 100 16.34 -3.26 11.81
N GLN A 101 17.54 -3.83 11.81
CA GLN A 101 17.78 -5.17 11.25
C GLN A 101 17.25 -6.31 12.13
N THR A 102 17.06 -6.06 13.44
CA THR A 102 16.74 -7.12 14.41
C THR A 102 15.47 -6.87 15.22
N ASN A 103 15.09 -5.61 15.41
CA ASN A 103 14.03 -5.19 16.33
C ASN A 103 12.73 -4.81 15.62
N THR A 104 12.73 -4.83 14.28
CA THR A 104 11.53 -4.65 13.46
C THR A 104 11.37 -5.84 12.51
N GLY A 105 10.18 -5.95 11.92
CA GLY A 105 9.89 -6.98 10.94
C GLY A 105 10.53 -6.74 9.58
N ARG A 106 10.38 -7.73 8.71
CA ARG A 106 10.97 -7.81 7.36
C ARG A 106 10.03 -8.58 6.43
N ARG A 107 10.21 -8.49 5.10
CA ARG A 107 9.61 -9.50 4.21
C ARG A 107 10.33 -10.82 4.44
N GLY A 108 9.57 -11.90 4.65
CA GLY A 108 10.16 -13.23 4.78
C GLY A 108 10.72 -13.70 3.43
N GLU A 109 11.85 -14.40 3.47
CA GLU A 109 12.34 -15.19 2.34
C GLU A 109 11.27 -16.12 1.79
N THR A 110 11.29 -16.30 0.48
CA THR A 110 10.41 -17.23 -0.24
C THR A 110 11.22 -18.11 -1.17
N ILE A 111 10.89 -19.39 -1.22
CA ILE A 111 11.38 -20.35 -2.23
C ILE A 111 10.15 -20.89 -2.93
N GLN A 112 10.03 -20.58 -4.21
CA GLN A 112 8.82 -20.75 -5.00
C GLN A 112 9.08 -21.69 -6.17
N LYS A 113 8.38 -22.81 -6.22
CA LYS A 113 8.39 -23.69 -7.40
C LYS A 113 7.14 -23.43 -8.21
N VAL A 114 7.31 -22.92 -9.44
CA VAL A 114 6.21 -22.65 -10.38
C VAL A 114 6.30 -23.61 -11.56
N SER A 115 5.24 -24.39 -11.75
CA SER A 115 5.07 -25.28 -12.90
C SER A 115 3.90 -24.81 -13.76
N LEU A 116 4.18 -24.55 -15.04
CA LEU A 116 3.18 -24.15 -16.03
C LEU A 116 3.07 -25.22 -17.12
N SER A 117 1.84 -25.68 -17.35
CA SER A 117 1.47 -26.52 -18.49
C SER A 117 0.63 -25.70 -19.46
N ALA A 118 0.95 -25.79 -20.75
CA ALA A 118 0.22 -25.11 -21.81
C ALA A 118 0.21 -25.94 -23.10
N SER A 119 -0.78 -25.71 -23.96
CA SER A 119 -0.75 -26.17 -25.35
C SER A 119 0.28 -25.38 -26.17
N ASN A 120 0.61 -25.89 -27.37
CA ASN A 120 1.60 -25.28 -28.27
C ASN A 120 1.24 -23.86 -28.72
N ASP A 121 -0.04 -23.48 -28.69
CA ASP A 121 -0.52 -22.12 -28.98
C ASP A 121 -0.46 -21.18 -27.75
N GLY A 122 0.02 -21.68 -26.61
CA GLY A 122 0.25 -20.93 -25.39
C GLY A 122 -0.92 -20.91 -24.42
N LYS A 123 -2.01 -21.66 -24.64
CA LYS A 123 -3.13 -21.71 -23.70
C LYS A 123 -2.76 -22.54 -22.45
N LEU A 124 -2.82 -21.93 -21.28
CA LEU A 124 -2.54 -22.59 -19.99
C LEU A 124 -3.60 -23.66 -19.69
N THR A 125 -3.13 -24.83 -19.29
CA THR A 125 -3.97 -25.98 -18.89
C THR A 125 -3.82 -26.32 -17.42
N ALA A 126 -2.67 -26.05 -16.81
CA ALA A 126 -2.45 -26.19 -15.37
C ALA A 126 -1.38 -25.21 -14.86
N ILE A 127 -1.58 -24.71 -13.64
CA ILE A 127 -0.59 -23.96 -12.88
C ILE A 127 -0.43 -24.64 -11.52
N LYS A 128 0.80 -24.99 -11.15
CA LYS A 128 1.15 -25.38 -9.77
C LYS A 128 2.15 -24.38 -9.21
N HIS A 129 1.86 -23.84 -8.04
CA HIS A 129 2.75 -22.90 -7.35
C HIS A 129 2.93 -23.30 -5.88
N GLU A 130 4.11 -23.81 -5.56
CA GLU A 130 4.49 -24.21 -4.21
C GLU A 130 5.39 -23.13 -3.62
N ASN A 131 5.08 -22.60 -2.45
CA ASN A 131 5.86 -21.56 -1.76
C ASN A 131 6.29 -22.06 -0.38
N ASP A 132 7.59 -22.27 -0.23
CA ASP A 132 8.24 -22.51 1.06
C ASP A 132 8.62 -21.15 1.66
N THR A 133 8.15 -20.90 2.88
CA THR A 133 8.40 -19.65 3.60
C THR A 133 8.39 -19.92 5.10
N TYR A 134 8.55 -18.87 5.90
CA TYR A 134 8.62 -19.00 7.34
C TYR A 134 7.74 -18.03 8.11
N THR A 135 7.49 -18.40 9.35
CA THR A 135 6.90 -17.57 10.40
C THR A 135 7.74 -17.63 11.67
N ASN A 136 7.43 -16.77 12.65
CA ASN A 136 8.05 -16.79 13.97
C ASN A 136 7.07 -16.41 15.10
N LEU A 137 7.20 -15.20 15.66
CA LEU A 137 6.51 -14.77 16.89
C LEU A 137 5.04 -14.36 16.68
N ILE A 138 4.59 -14.31 15.43
CA ILE A 138 3.26 -13.85 15.04
C ILE A 138 2.66 -14.81 14.01
N ASP A 139 1.34 -14.79 13.87
CA ASP A 139 0.62 -15.59 12.86
C ASP A 139 0.60 -14.88 11.50
N PHE A 140 1.78 -14.61 10.94
CA PHE A 140 1.97 -14.08 9.60
C PHE A 140 3.11 -14.80 8.89
N PHE A 141 2.93 -15.06 7.60
CA PHE A 141 3.95 -15.56 6.68
C PHE A 141 3.79 -14.82 5.35
N GLU A 142 4.77 -14.89 4.45
CA GLU A 142 4.69 -14.24 3.14
C GLU A 142 3.86 -15.11 2.17
N PRO A 143 2.64 -14.71 1.77
CA PRO A 143 1.72 -15.59 1.06
C PRO A 143 1.92 -15.53 -0.46
N SER A 144 3.07 -15.96 -0.98
CA SER A 144 3.50 -15.75 -2.38
C SER A 144 2.74 -16.50 -3.48
N GLY A 145 1.47 -16.89 -3.27
CA GLY A 145 0.65 -17.56 -4.29
C GLY A 145 -0.67 -16.84 -4.59
N LEU A 146 -0.91 -15.68 -3.98
CA LEU A 146 -2.20 -14.99 -4.06
C LEU A 146 -2.57 -14.56 -5.48
N THR A 147 -1.62 -14.01 -6.24
CA THR A 147 -1.84 -13.55 -7.62
C THR A 147 -2.01 -14.71 -8.60
N THR A 148 -1.37 -15.85 -8.35
CA THR A 148 -1.46 -17.06 -9.19
C THR A 148 -2.89 -17.60 -9.30
N ARG A 149 -3.72 -17.37 -8.27
CA ARG A 149 -5.13 -17.81 -8.25
C ARG A 149 -5.98 -17.12 -9.31
N LEU A 150 -5.58 -15.91 -9.72
CA LEU A 150 -6.50 -14.98 -10.36
C LEU A 150 -5.99 -14.28 -11.62
N LEU A 151 -4.67 -14.24 -11.84
CA LEU A 151 -4.09 -13.37 -12.86
C LEU A 151 -4.41 -13.83 -14.29
N TYR A 152 -4.30 -15.14 -14.53
CA TYR A 152 -4.46 -15.77 -15.84
C TYR A 152 -5.57 -16.81 -15.84
N ALA A 153 -6.26 -16.93 -16.98
CA ALA A 153 -7.27 -17.96 -17.20
C ALA A 153 -6.59 -19.33 -17.30
N CYS A 154 -6.79 -20.16 -16.28
CA CYS A 154 -6.33 -21.54 -16.25
C CYS A 154 -7.38 -22.42 -15.56
N PRO A 155 -7.77 -23.57 -16.14
CA PRO A 155 -8.79 -24.43 -15.55
C PRO A 155 -8.33 -25.19 -14.31
N ASN A 156 -7.02 -25.42 -14.16
CA ASN A 156 -6.46 -26.20 -13.04
C ASN A 156 -5.38 -25.36 -12.35
N ILE A 157 -5.61 -24.99 -11.08
CA ILE A 157 -4.65 -24.22 -10.29
C ILE A 157 -4.49 -24.89 -8.94
N GLU A 158 -3.25 -25.23 -8.59
CA GLU A 158 -2.87 -25.73 -7.27
C GLU A 158 -1.84 -24.79 -6.65
N ILE A 159 -2.11 -24.34 -5.43
CA ILE A 159 -1.20 -23.48 -4.68
C ILE A 159 -1.00 -24.03 -3.29
N THR A 160 0.25 -24.21 -2.92
CA THR A 160 0.66 -24.77 -1.63
C THR A 160 1.58 -23.79 -0.92
N HIS A 161 1.32 -23.56 0.37
CA HIS A 161 2.16 -22.75 1.24
C HIS A 161 2.72 -23.64 2.34
N ASN A 162 4.01 -23.95 2.28
CA ASN A 162 4.72 -24.69 3.33
C ASN A 162 5.38 -23.67 4.26
N VAL A 163 4.86 -23.57 5.50
CA VAL A 163 5.30 -22.54 6.44
C VAL A 163 6.09 -23.18 7.58
N ALA A 164 7.39 -22.94 7.61
CA ALA A 164 8.26 -23.35 8.72
C ALA A 164 8.23 -22.32 9.85
N LYS A 165 8.33 -22.77 11.11
CA LYS A 165 8.56 -21.86 12.24
C LYS A 165 10.07 -21.77 12.49
N LEU A 166 10.65 -20.59 12.25
CA LEU A 166 12.10 -20.38 12.35
C LEU A 166 12.46 -19.35 13.42
N ASN A 167 13.60 -19.55 14.09
CA ASN A 167 14.17 -18.61 15.08
C ASN A 167 14.99 -17.50 14.41
N ILE A 168 14.46 -16.91 13.34
CA ILE A 168 15.03 -15.77 12.63
C ILE A 168 14.08 -14.57 12.74
N GLY A 169 14.46 -13.42 12.17
CA GLY A 169 13.70 -12.20 12.36
C GLY A 169 12.25 -12.29 11.87
N THR A 170 11.32 -11.80 12.68
CA THR A 170 9.87 -11.92 12.46
C THR A 170 9.44 -11.35 11.10
N PRO A 171 8.77 -12.14 10.24
CA PRO A 171 8.23 -11.62 8.99
C PRO A 171 7.06 -10.67 9.30
N THR A 172 6.87 -9.65 8.47
CA THR A 172 5.77 -8.68 8.55
C THR A 172 5.48 -8.18 7.14
N PRO A 173 4.29 -7.61 6.88
CA PRO A 173 4.01 -7.05 5.57
C PRO A 173 5.09 -6.06 5.13
N MET A 174 5.68 -6.30 3.95
CA MET A 174 6.37 -5.28 3.16
C MET A 174 5.51 -4.98 1.93
N ARG A 175 5.72 -3.83 1.29
CA ARG A 175 4.86 -3.31 0.21
C ARG A 175 4.44 -4.42 -0.77
N ALA A 176 3.14 -4.63 -0.91
CA ALA A 176 2.55 -5.77 -1.62
C ALA A 176 2.94 -7.16 -1.03
N PRO A 177 2.46 -7.51 0.18
CA PRO A 177 2.81 -8.75 0.86
C PRO A 177 2.21 -9.98 0.18
N GLY A 178 3.05 -10.86 -0.34
CA GLY A 178 2.67 -12.02 -1.14
C GLY A 178 2.52 -11.69 -2.62
N GLU A 179 1.87 -10.57 -2.99
CA GLU A 179 1.76 -10.23 -4.43
C GLU A 179 3.10 -9.91 -5.07
N SER A 180 4.01 -9.20 -4.37
CA SER A 180 5.33 -8.86 -4.93
C SER A 180 6.18 -10.10 -5.23
N PRO A 181 6.54 -10.94 -4.24
CA PRO A 181 7.33 -12.15 -4.49
C PRO A 181 6.60 -13.17 -5.36
N GLY A 182 5.27 -13.30 -5.20
CA GLY A 182 4.47 -14.25 -5.96
C GLY A 182 4.34 -13.91 -7.45
N MET A 183 4.20 -12.62 -7.76
CA MET A 183 4.13 -12.16 -9.14
C MET A 183 5.49 -12.19 -9.82
N PHE A 184 6.60 -11.99 -9.09
CA PHE A 184 7.94 -12.23 -9.62
C PHE A 184 8.09 -13.67 -10.15
N ALA A 185 7.76 -14.67 -9.33
CA ALA A 185 7.89 -16.07 -9.73
C ALA A 185 6.95 -16.43 -10.90
N LEU A 186 5.68 -16.00 -10.82
CA LEU A 186 4.70 -16.28 -11.87
C LEU A 186 5.05 -15.60 -13.20
N GLU A 187 5.40 -14.31 -13.19
CA GLU A 187 5.70 -13.57 -14.43
C GLU A 187 7.02 -14.00 -15.07
N SER A 188 8.00 -14.43 -14.27
CA SER A 188 9.23 -15.05 -14.77
C SER A 188 8.91 -16.36 -15.48
N ALA A 189 8.13 -17.25 -14.84
CA ALA A 189 7.65 -18.48 -15.47
C ALA A 189 6.85 -18.22 -16.75
N MET A 190 6.04 -17.17 -16.79
CA MET A 190 5.32 -16.78 -18.02
C MET A 190 6.27 -16.30 -19.13
N ASP A 191 7.39 -15.64 -18.81
CA ASP A 191 8.39 -15.26 -19.82
C ASP A 191 9.17 -16.47 -20.33
N GLU A 192 9.55 -17.40 -19.44
CA GLU A 192 10.21 -18.64 -19.81
C GLU A 192 9.32 -19.53 -20.68
N LEU A 193 8.03 -19.66 -20.34
CA LEU A 193 7.06 -20.37 -21.18
C LEU A 193 6.91 -19.70 -22.56
N ALA A 194 6.91 -18.36 -22.61
CA ALA A 194 6.87 -17.63 -23.86
C ALA A 194 8.13 -17.90 -24.71
N HIS A 195 9.30 -17.98 -24.07
CA HIS A 195 10.55 -18.31 -24.73
C HIS A 195 10.53 -19.71 -25.34
N GLU A 196 10.14 -20.73 -24.57
CA GLU A 196 10.05 -22.13 -25.02
C GLU A 196 9.10 -22.29 -26.20
N LEU A 197 7.93 -21.64 -26.14
CA LEU A 197 6.93 -21.68 -27.20
C LEU A 197 7.25 -20.72 -28.37
N LYS A 198 8.27 -19.87 -28.24
CA LYS A 198 8.62 -18.82 -29.21
C LYS A 198 7.44 -17.88 -29.49
N ILE A 199 6.69 -17.55 -28.45
CA ILE A 199 5.55 -16.63 -28.49
C ILE A 199 6.00 -15.30 -27.90
N ASP A 200 5.55 -14.17 -28.46
CA ASP A 200 5.78 -12.87 -27.84
C ASP A 200 5.19 -12.84 -26.42
N PRO A 201 5.92 -12.35 -25.40
CA PRO A 201 5.44 -12.31 -24.02
C PRO A 201 4.05 -11.70 -23.88
N ILE A 202 3.78 -10.53 -24.48
CA ILE A 202 2.47 -9.86 -24.40
C ILE A 202 1.39 -10.75 -25.02
N LYS A 203 1.65 -11.34 -26.18
CA LYS A 203 0.71 -12.27 -26.82
C LYS A 203 0.36 -13.45 -25.92
N LEU A 204 1.34 -14.05 -25.22
CA LEU A 204 1.07 -15.15 -24.28
C LEU A 204 0.16 -14.70 -23.12
N ARG A 205 0.38 -13.50 -22.55
CA ARG A 205 -0.48 -12.95 -21.49
C ARG A 205 -1.90 -12.71 -22.02
N LEU A 206 -2.05 -12.25 -23.27
CA LEU A 206 -3.35 -12.04 -23.91
C LEU A 206 -4.09 -13.36 -24.21
N THR A 207 -3.40 -14.41 -24.67
CA THR A 207 -3.98 -15.76 -24.84
C THR A 207 -4.56 -16.30 -23.54
N ASN A 208 -3.94 -15.95 -22.41
CA ASN A 208 -4.32 -16.38 -21.08
C ASN A 208 -5.04 -15.30 -20.27
N TYR A 209 -5.59 -14.29 -20.94
CA TYR A 209 -6.34 -13.24 -20.26
C TYR A 209 -7.55 -13.81 -19.51
N ALA A 210 -7.65 -13.51 -18.22
CA ALA A 210 -8.80 -13.90 -17.40
C ALA A 210 -9.94 -12.87 -17.54
N GLU A 211 -10.98 -13.21 -18.30
CA GLU A 211 -12.18 -12.38 -18.49
C GLU A 211 -13.04 -12.28 -17.22
N VAL A 212 -12.96 -13.29 -16.35
CA VAL A 212 -13.54 -13.33 -15.00
C VAL A 212 -12.45 -13.71 -13.99
N GLU A 213 -12.69 -13.54 -12.70
CA GLU A 213 -11.79 -13.98 -11.64
C GLU A 213 -11.83 -15.52 -11.54
N PRO A 214 -10.74 -16.23 -11.88
CA PRO A 214 -10.71 -17.69 -11.97
C PRO A 214 -11.10 -18.45 -10.70
N GLN A 215 -10.76 -17.96 -9.51
CA GLN A 215 -10.95 -18.72 -8.27
C GLN A 215 -12.41 -18.74 -7.80
N LYS A 216 -13.07 -17.59 -7.83
CA LYS A 216 -14.44 -17.38 -7.33
C LYS A 216 -15.47 -17.31 -8.45
N ASN A 217 -15.02 -17.29 -9.70
CA ASN A 217 -15.85 -17.11 -10.88
C ASN A 217 -16.71 -15.81 -10.81
N LEU A 218 -16.09 -14.72 -10.35
CA LEU A 218 -16.73 -13.41 -10.24
C LEU A 218 -16.35 -12.51 -11.41
N ALA A 219 -17.26 -11.62 -11.80
CA ALA A 219 -16.91 -10.55 -12.74
C ALA A 219 -15.85 -9.63 -12.13
N TRP A 220 -14.95 -9.09 -12.94
CA TRP A 220 -14.10 -7.99 -12.49
C TRP A 220 -14.95 -6.73 -12.33
N SER A 221 -14.72 -5.95 -11.27
CA SER A 221 -15.34 -4.63 -11.12
C SER A 221 -14.99 -3.73 -12.31
N ILE A 222 -13.68 -3.65 -12.62
CA ILE A 222 -13.09 -3.15 -13.85
C ILE A 222 -11.81 -3.94 -14.12
N LYS A 223 -11.44 -4.10 -15.39
CA LYS A 223 -10.14 -4.68 -15.78
C LYS A 223 -9.73 -4.20 -17.18
N ASN A 224 -9.05 -3.06 -17.23
CA ASN A 224 -8.51 -2.48 -18.47
C ASN A 224 -7.06 -2.95 -18.73
N LEU A 225 -6.74 -4.20 -18.37
CA LEU A 225 -5.38 -4.73 -18.49
C LEU A 225 -4.94 -4.92 -19.96
N LYS A 226 -5.87 -5.21 -20.88
CA LYS A 226 -5.58 -5.22 -22.34
C LYS A 226 -5.09 -3.85 -22.82
N GLU A 227 -5.74 -2.78 -22.34
CA GLU A 227 -5.34 -1.40 -22.65
C GLU A 227 -3.98 -1.07 -22.03
N CYS A 228 -3.72 -1.52 -20.80
CA CYS A 228 -2.40 -1.36 -20.17
C CYS A 228 -1.28 -1.97 -21.02
N TYR A 229 -1.49 -3.17 -21.59
CA TYR A 229 -0.52 -3.78 -22.49
C TYR A 229 -0.35 -2.99 -23.78
N SER A 230 -1.45 -2.59 -24.42
CA SER A 230 -1.43 -1.86 -25.70
C SER A 230 -0.67 -0.54 -25.56
N VAL A 231 -1.12 0.30 -24.61
CA VAL A 231 -0.51 1.62 -24.34
C VAL A 231 0.94 1.47 -23.89
N GLY A 232 1.24 0.50 -23.04
CA GLY A 232 2.59 0.27 -22.55
C GLY A 232 3.54 -0.19 -23.66
N ALA A 233 3.10 -1.12 -24.50
CA ALA A 233 3.86 -1.61 -25.63
C ALA A 233 4.17 -0.50 -26.66
N GLU A 234 3.18 0.33 -26.98
CA GLU A 234 3.34 1.47 -27.88
C GLU A 234 4.37 2.47 -27.31
N LYS A 235 4.16 2.94 -26.08
CA LYS A 235 4.98 3.98 -25.47
C LYS A 235 6.40 3.53 -25.17
N PHE A 236 6.58 2.28 -24.76
CA PHE A 236 7.90 1.72 -24.52
C PHE A 236 8.68 1.45 -25.82
N GLY A 237 7.96 1.27 -26.93
CA GLY A 237 8.53 0.85 -28.21
C GLY A 237 8.78 -0.66 -28.28
N TRP A 238 7.89 -1.47 -27.72
CA TRP A 238 8.01 -2.94 -27.62
C TRP A 238 8.20 -3.63 -28.98
N SER A 239 7.65 -3.06 -30.05
CA SER A 239 7.82 -3.59 -31.42
C SER A 239 9.28 -3.67 -31.89
N LYS A 240 10.21 -2.97 -31.21
CA LYS A 240 11.65 -3.03 -31.48
C LYS A 240 12.36 -4.21 -30.78
N ARG A 241 11.66 -4.95 -29.91
CA ARG A 241 12.23 -6.08 -29.18
C ARG A 241 12.57 -7.23 -30.11
N SER A 242 13.77 -7.79 -29.97
CA SER A 242 14.08 -9.09 -30.55
C SER A 242 13.59 -10.22 -29.63
N LEU A 243 12.92 -11.22 -30.20
CA LEU A 243 12.44 -12.38 -29.43
C LEU A 243 13.59 -13.30 -28.98
N LYS A 244 14.66 -13.38 -29.78
CA LYS A 244 15.83 -14.20 -29.44
C LYS A 244 16.71 -13.41 -28.45
N PRO A 245 17.16 -14.01 -27.33
CA PRO A 245 18.07 -13.36 -26.41
C PRO A 245 19.39 -12.92 -27.07
N ARG A 246 20.02 -11.89 -26.48
CA ARG A 246 21.34 -11.35 -26.85
C ARG A 246 21.45 -10.77 -28.28
N GLN A 247 20.33 -10.50 -28.96
CA GLN A 247 20.36 -9.91 -30.30
C GLN A 247 20.41 -8.38 -30.29
N MET A 248 19.93 -7.74 -29.23
CA MET A 248 19.96 -6.28 -29.09
C MET A 248 21.22 -5.86 -28.34
N ARG A 249 21.97 -4.90 -28.91
CA ARG A 249 23.26 -4.43 -28.39
C ARG A 249 23.42 -2.93 -28.55
N ASP A 250 24.17 -2.33 -27.64
CA ASP A 250 24.64 -0.93 -27.70
C ASP A 250 26.13 -0.92 -27.29
N GLY A 251 27.02 -0.96 -28.29
CA GLY A 251 28.45 -1.19 -28.07
C GLY A 251 28.71 -2.50 -27.31
N ARG A 252 29.38 -2.40 -26.16
CA ARG A 252 29.68 -3.54 -25.26
C ARG A 252 28.50 -4.01 -24.42
N PHE A 253 27.39 -3.27 -24.41
CA PHE A 253 26.23 -3.60 -23.59
C PHE A 253 25.27 -4.51 -24.34
N LEU A 254 24.86 -5.59 -23.68
CA LEU A 254 23.69 -6.37 -24.07
C LEU A 254 22.45 -5.61 -23.62
N VAL A 255 21.53 -5.36 -24.56
CA VAL A 255 20.27 -4.66 -24.27
C VAL A 255 19.15 -5.69 -24.16
N GLY A 256 18.39 -5.63 -23.06
CA GLY A 256 17.28 -6.54 -22.79
C GLY A 256 15.99 -5.78 -22.56
N TYR A 257 14.89 -6.22 -23.21
CA TYR A 257 13.54 -5.71 -22.97
C TYR A 257 12.72 -6.79 -22.26
N GLY A 258 12.17 -6.45 -21.10
CA GLY A 258 11.29 -7.31 -20.32
C GLY A 258 9.94 -6.65 -20.07
N MET A 259 8.90 -7.46 -19.85
CA MET A 259 7.59 -6.98 -19.41
C MET A 259 6.97 -7.93 -18.38
N ALA A 260 6.15 -7.35 -17.51
CA ALA A 260 5.43 -8.10 -16.51
C ALA A 260 4.07 -7.45 -16.24
N THR A 261 3.08 -8.28 -15.93
CA THR A 261 1.79 -7.85 -15.43
C THR A 261 1.91 -7.40 -13.98
N ALA A 262 1.11 -6.40 -13.60
CA ALA A 262 0.92 -6.01 -12.21
C ALA A 262 -0.56 -6.13 -11.83
N THR A 263 -0.82 -6.57 -10.60
CA THR A 263 -2.13 -6.46 -9.96
C THR A 263 -1.99 -6.26 -8.45
N TYR A 264 -2.96 -5.60 -7.85
CA TYR A 264 -3.09 -5.50 -6.39
C TYR A 264 -4.56 -5.43 -6.01
N PRO A 265 -5.03 -6.14 -4.96
CA PRO A 265 -6.42 -6.06 -4.52
C PRO A 265 -6.79 -4.64 -4.09
N ALA A 266 -7.99 -4.21 -4.48
CA ALA A 266 -8.54 -2.90 -4.15
C ALA A 266 -9.46 -3.01 -2.92
N TYR A 267 -8.87 -2.91 -1.73
CA TYR A 267 -9.58 -2.99 -0.48
C TYR A 267 -10.25 -1.66 -0.09
N ARG A 268 -11.37 -1.80 0.64
CA ARG A 268 -12.06 -0.72 1.34
C ARG A 268 -12.52 -1.24 2.69
N GLN A 269 -12.49 -0.38 3.70
CA GLN A 269 -12.97 -0.68 5.04
C GLN A 269 -13.87 0.46 5.52
N THR A 270 -14.64 0.16 6.57
CA THR A 270 -15.41 1.16 7.29
C THR A 270 -14.49 2.27 7.79
N ALA A 271 -14.91 3.52 7.62
CA ALA A 271 -14.14 4.67 8.08
C ALA A 271 -15.07 5.80 8.52
N SER A 272 -14.59 6.63 9.44
CA SER A 272 -15.25 7.82 9.92
C SER A 272 -14.39 9.06 9.66
N ALA A 273 -15.06 10.18 9.40
CA ALA A 273 -14.44 11.49 9.28
C ALA A 273 -15.37 12.57 9.82
N ARG A 274 -14.78 13.58 10.46
CA ARG A 274 -15.48 14.77 10.92
C ARG A 274 -15.03 15.95 10.08
N VAL A 275 -15.98 16.80 9.69
CA VAL A 275 -15.72 18.04 8.96
C VAL A 275 -16.35 19.19 9.75
N ARG A 276 -15.56 20.23 10.01
CA ARG A 276 -16.00 21.46 10.68
C ARG A 276 -15.82 22.64 9.73
N VAL A 277 -16.80 23.53 9.68
CA VAL A 277 -16.69 24.84 9.04
C VAL A 277 -16.79 25.91 10.12
N ASN A 278 -15.82 26.81 10.18
CA ASN A 278 -15.79 27.93 11.11
C ASN A 278 -16.44 29.17 10.50
N SER A 279 -16.86 30.12 11.33
CA SER A 279 -17.49 31.37 10.89
C SER A 279 -16.55 32.34 10.14
N ASP A 280 -15.24 32.05 10.15
CA ASP A 280 -14.22 32.71 9.32
C ASP A 280 -14.03 32.06 7.94
N GLY A 281 -14.81 31.00 7.64
CA GLY A 281 -14.78 30.28 6.38
C GLY A 281 -13.71 29.20 6.28
N SER A 282 -12.89 29.00 7.32
CA SER A 282 -11.95 27.89 7.38
C SER A 282 -12.66 26.56 7.61
N VAL A 283 -12.14 25.51 6.98
CA VAL A 283 -12.66 24.14 7.04
C VAL A 283 -11.62 23.24 7.67
N MET A 284 -12.05 22.37 8.58
CA MET A 284 -11.20 21.35 9.20
C MET A 284 -11.75 19.96 8.89
N VAL A 285 -10.91 19.09 8.31
CA VAL A 285 -11.20 17.67 8.08
C VAL A 285 -10.40 16.84 9.07
N MET A 286 -11.05 15.91 9.78
CA MET A 286 -10.45 15.15 10.87
C MET A 286 -10.72 13.65 10.72
N SER A 287 -9.66 12.83 10.76
CA SER A 287 -9.77 11.37 10.77
C SER A 287 -8.51 10.73 11.39
N ALA A 288 -8.65 9.64 12.14
CA ALA A 288 -7.54 8.95 12.78
C ALA A 288 -6.69 8.07 11.83
N THR A 289 -6.85 8.25 10.51
CA THR A 289 -5.96 7.62 9.51
C THR A 289 -4.57 8.28 9.54
N GLN A 290 -3.67 7.83 8.68
CA GLN A 290 -2.28 8.27 8.65
C GLN A 290 -1.92 8.76 7.24
N ASP A 291 -0.91 9.63 7.18
CA ASP A 291 -0.19 9.92 5.96
C ASP A 291 1.27 9.50 6.14
N ILE A 292 1.66 8.44 5.44
CA ILE A 292 3.01 7.88 5.51
C ILE A 292 3.87 8.31 4.31
N GLY A 293 3.51 9.45 3.69
CA GLY A 293 4.05 9.93 2.42
C GLY A 293 3.18 9.55 1.22
N THR A 294 1.93 9.13 1.46
CA THR A 294 0.96 8.74 0.43
C THR A 294 0.18 9.93 -0.12
N GLY A 295 0.14 11.05 0.61
CA GLY A 295 -0.59 12.25 0.21
C GLY A 295 -2.05 12.27 0.66
N THR A 296 -2.38 11.48 1.70
CA THR A 296 -3.69 11.46 2.36
C THR A 296 -4.14 12.86 2.78
N TYR A 297 -3.25 13.67 3.36
CA TYR A 297 -3.55 15.07 3.72
C TYR A 297 -4.07 15.87 2.53
N THR A 298 -3.38 15.78 1.38
CA THR A 298 -3.73 16.52 0.17
C THR A 298 -5.05 16.04 -0.43
N VAL A 299 -5.21 14.73 -0.57
CA VAL A 299 -6.41 14.16 -1.22
C VAL A 299 -7.66 14.45 -0.40
N LEU A 300 -7.63 14.30 0.92
CA LEU A 300 -8.80 14.59 1.75
C LEU A 300 -9.15 16.09 1.77
N ALA A 301 -8.15 16.97 1.67
CA ALA A 301 -8.40 18.40 1.51
C ALA A 301 -9.15 18.70 0.20
N GLN A 302 -8.74 18.09 -0.91
CA GLN A 302 -9.39 18.22 -2.22
C GLN A 302 -10.83 17.68 -2.20
N VAL A 303 -11.04 16.50 -1.61
CA VAL A 303 -12.38 15.91 -1.49
C VAL A 303 -13.32 16.82 -0.71
N ALA A 304 -12.88 17.38 0.42
CA ALA A 304 -13.70 18.31 1.20
C ALA A 304 -13.93 19.65 0.48
N ALA A 305 -12.90 20.18 -0.20
CA ALA A 305 -13.00 21.41 -0.98
C ALA A 305 -14.04 21.29 -2.10
N ASP A 306 -13.99 20.21 -2.88
CA ASP A 306 -14.95 19.91 -3.94
C ASP A 306 -16.35 19.68 -3.36
N ALA A 307 -16.47 18.90 -2.29
CA ALA A 307 -17.77 18.56 -1.69
C ALA A 307 -18.48 19.77 -1.07
N LEU A 308 -17.74 20.72 -0.49
CA LEU A 308 -18.27 21.96 0.09
C LEU A 308 -18.28 23.14 -0.89
N ASN A 309 -17.68 23.00 -2.08
CA ASN A 309 -17.48 24.07 -3.05
C ASN A 309 -16.73 25.29 -2.44
N VAL A 310 -15.56 25.04 -1.85
CA VAL A 310 -14.69 26.08 -1.26
C VAL A 310 -13.26 25.98 -1.82
N ASP A 311 -12.49 27.06 -1.75
CA ASP A 311 -11.06 27.01 -2.08
C ASP A 311 -10.34 26.03 -1.14
N VAL A 312 -9.57 25.08 -1.70
CA VAL A 312 -8.77 24.10 -0.95
C VAL A 312 -7.82 24.75 0.06
N LYS A 313 -7.37 26.00 -0.16
CA LYS A 313 -6.54 26.76 0.78
C LYS A 313 -7.24 27.04 2.11
N ARG A 314 -8.57 27.00 2.14
CA ARG A 314 -9.37 27.13 3.36
C ARG A 314 -9.48 25.82 4.13
N VAL A 315 -9.09 24.71 3.53
CA VAL A 315 -9.19 23.38 4.13
C VAL A 315 -7.90 23.00 4.82
N LYS A 316 -7.99 22.74 6.12
CA LYS A 316 -6.96 22.08 6.92
C LYS A 316 -7.39 20.65 7.20
N VAL A 317 -6.43 19.75 7.27
CA VAL A 317 -6.68 18.34 7.56
C VAL A 317 -5.85 17.95 8.78
N GLU A 318 -6.48 17.27 9.73
CA GLU A 318 -5.87 16.72 10.94
C GLU A 318 -5.97 15.20 10.90
N LEU A 319 -4.81 14.53 10.94
CA LEU A 319 -4.66 13.08 10.90
C LEU A 319 -3.82 12.59 12.07
N GLY A 320 -3.78 11.27 12.26
CA GLY A 320 -2.78 10.64 13.11
C GLY A 320 -2.99 10.88 14.61
N ASP A 321 -4.20 11.09 15.08
CA ASP A 321 -4.48 11.24 16.51
C ASP A 321 -5.63 10.31 16.93
N SER A 322 -5.41 9.55 17.98
CA SER A 322 -6.36 8.55 18.47
C SER A 322 -7.61 9.14 19.12
N ASN A 323 -7.71 10.46 19.28
CA ASN A 323 -8.95 11.15 19.66
C ASN A 323 -9.82 11.53 18.45
N LEU A 324 -9.33 11.35 17.23
CA LEU A 324 -10.07 11.64 16.00
C LEU A 324 -11.00 10.46 15.61
N PRO A 325 -11.97 10.68 14.70
CA PRO A 325 -12.85 9.64 14.18
C PRO A 325 -12.08 8.42 13.68
N ALA A 326 -12.58 7.22 13.98
CA ALA A 326 -11.87 6.00 13.63
C ALA A 326 -11.72 5.79 12.12
N ALA A 327 -10.60 5.22 11.71
CA ALA A 327 -10.28 4.93 10.33
C ALA A 327 -9.37 3.70 10.27
N PRO A 328 -9.32 3.02 9.12
CA PRO A 328 -8.52 1.82 8.97
C PRO A 328 -7.02 2.11 9.08
N THR A 329 -6.27 1.04 9.33
CA THR A 329 -4.80 1.05 9.24
C THR A 329 -4.36 1.42 7.82
N SER A 330 -3.25 2.13 7.70
CA SER A 330 -2.62 2.39 6.40
C SER A 330 -1.86 1.16 5.91
N GLY A 331 -2.59 0.23 5.31
CA GLY A 331 -2.13 -1.00 4.68
C GLY A 331 -3.14 -1.47 3.64
N GLY A 332 -2.80 -2.46 2.81
CA GLY A 332 -3.70 -2.94 1.76
C GLY A 332 -4.10 -1.88 0.73
N SER A 333 -3.35 -0.78 0.63
CA SER A 333 -3.64 0.35 -0.27
C SER A 333 -5.06 0.93 -0.13
N GLN A 334 -5.67 0.84 1.08
CA GLN A 334 -7.10 1.10 1.28
C GLN A 334 -7.45 2.48 1.87
N SER A 335 -6.48 3.23 2.42
CA SER A 335 -6.76 4.38 3.30
C SER A 335 -7.63 5.44 2.65
N VAL A 336 -7.22 5.95 1.48
CA VAL A 336 -7.97 7.00 0.77
C VAL A 336 -9.32 6.48 0.27
N ALA A 337 -9.34 5.27 -0.29
CA ALA A 337 -10.58 4.64 -0.78
C ALA A 337 -11.62 4.42 0.33
N SER A 338 -11.16 4.28 1.58
CA SER A 338 -12.01 4.12 2.76
C SER A 338 -12.45 5.47 3.35
N VAL A 339 -11.52 6.42 3.50
CA VAL A 339 -11.77 7.68 4.24
C VAL A 339 -12.40 8.77 3.39
N ALA A 340 -12.10 8.83 2.08
CA ALA A 340 -12.66 9.87 1.21
C ALA A 340 -14.21 9.87 1.16
N PRO A 341 -14.89 8.70 1.03
CA PRO A 341 -16.35 8.65 1.13
C PRO A 341 -16.89 9.19 2.46
N ALA A 342 -16.22 8.92 3.58
CA ALA A 342 -16.63 9.44 4.89
C ALA A 342 -16.50 10.96 4.97
N VAL A 343 -15.44 11.53 4.39
CA VAL A 343 -15.29 13.00 4.29
C VAL A 343 -16.41 13.59 3.44
N GLN A 344 -16.68 13.01 2.27
CA GLN A 344 -17.76 13.47 1.40
C GLN A 344 -19.12 13.42 2.11
N ALA A 345 -19.45 12.32 2.77
CA ALA A 345 -20.70 12.14 3.51
C ALA A 345 -20.84 13.15 4.66
N ALA A 346 -19.75 13.47 5.37
CA ALA A 346 -19.75 14.50 6.41
C ALA A 346 -19.99 15.90 5.81
N CYS A 347 -19.37 16.22 4.67
CA CYS A 347 -19.63 17.46 3.94
C CYS A 347 -21.09 17.56 3.46
N GLU A 348 -21.69 16.47 2.99
CA GLU A 348 -23.10 16.43 2.57
C GLU A 348 -24.06 16.69 3.72
N ARG A 349 -23.82 16.08 4.90
CA ARG A 349 -24.59 16.38 6.13
C ARG A 349 -24.45 17.84 6.55
N LEU A 350 -23.23 18.38 6.44
CA LEU A 350 -22.97 19.77 6.79
C LEU A 350 -23.73 20.73 5.87
N LYS A 351 -23.77 20.45 4.55
CA LYS A 351 -24.59 21.21 3.60
C LYS A 351 -26.07 21.16 3.93
N GLN A 352 -26.60 20.00 4.34
CA GLN A 352 -28.00 19.88 4.77
C GLN A 352 -28.29 20.75 5.98
N ARG A 353 -27.44 20.69 7.02
CA ARG A 353 -27.62 21.49 8.24
C ARG A 353 -27.45 22.99 8.01
N ILE A 354 -26.53 23.39 7.13
CA ILE A 354 -26.38 24.77 6.69
C ILE A 354 -27.63 25.25 5.93
N SER A 355 -28.21 24.41 5.06
CA SER A 355 -29.45 24.72 4.34
C SER A 355 -30.65 24.91 5.29
N GLU A 356 -30.68 24.21 6.42
CA GLU A 356 -31.70 24.44 7.45
C GLU A 356 -31.50 25.77 8.18
N LEU A 357 -30.26 26.12 8.49
CA LEU A 357 -29.91 27.37 9.15
C LEU A 357 -30.06 28.59 8.23
N SER A 358 -29.86 28.43 6.92
CA SER A 358 -29.98 29.51 5.94
C SER A 358 -31.43 29.97 5.74
N LYS A 359 -32.43 29.15 6.10
CA LYS A 359 -33.86 29.56 6.13
C LYS A 359 -34.14 30.77 7.03
N LYS A 360 -33.22 31.08 7.96
CA LYS A 360 -33.29 32.25 8.86
C LYS A 360 -32.52 33.45 8.34
N VAL A 361 -31.93 33.38 7.15
CA VAL A 361 -31.12 34.42 6.53
C VAL A 361 -31.87 34.98 5.33
N GLU A 362 -31.95 36.30 5.22
CA GLU A 362 -32.71 36.97 4.14
C GLU A 362 -32.09 36.75 2.74
N SER A 363 -30.78 36.50 2.68
CA SER A 363 -30.04 36.25 1.44
C SER A 363 -30.17 34.79 1.00
N SER A 364 -30.76 34.57 -0.18
CA SER A 364 -30.90 33.24 -0.80
C SER A 364 -29.57 32.61 -1.26
N ASN A 365 -28.49 33.40 -1.33
CA ASN A 365 -27.15 32.97 -1.74
C ASN A 365 -26.12 33.09 -0.61
N ALA A 366 -26.57 33.10 0.66
CA ALA A 366 -25.68 33.25 1.79
C ALA A 366 -24.62 32.13 1.86
N GLY A 367 -23.35 32.52 1.88
CA GLY A 367 -22.23 31.58 2.07
C GLY A 367 -22.21 31.00 3.50
N TYR A 368 -21.40 29.96 3.72
CA TYR A 368 -21.28 29.32 5.04
C TYR A 368 -21.03 30.31 6.19
N GLU A 369 -20.13 31.28 5.97
CA GLU A 369 -19.76 32.32 6.94
C GLU A 369 -20.95 33.18 7.36
N GLU A 370 -21.75 33.63 6.38
CA GLU A 370 -22.92 34.47 6.60
C GLU A 370 -24.00 33.72 7.36
N VAL A 371 -24.25 32.46 6.97
CA VAL A 371 -25.21 31.59 7.67
C VAL A 371 -24.80 31.37 9.12
N LEU A 372 -23.51 31.12 9.39
CA LEU A 372 -23.01 30.91 10.74
C LEU A 372 -23.09 32.19 11.59
N LYS A 373 -22.66 33.33 11.05
CA LYS A 373 -22.72 34.63 11.75
C LYS A 373 -24.15 35.04 12.06
N ALA A 374 -25.09 34.88 11.11
CA ALA A 374 -26.50 35.18 11.31
C ALA A 374 -27.16 34.31 12.41
N ASN A 375 -26.62 33.12 12.64
CA ASN A 375 -27.08 32.20 13.69
C ASN A 375 -26.23 32.26 14.98
N ASN A 376 -25.32 33.23 15.12
CA ASN A 376 -24.39 33.37 16.25
C ASN A 376 -23.55 32.12 16.54
N LEU A 377 -23.17 31.38 15.49
CA LEU A 377 -22.33 30.19 15.59
C LEU A 377 -20.88 30.52 15.24
N SER A 378 -19.94 30.09 16.09
CA SER A 378 -18.50 30.17 15.79
C SER A 378 -18.05 29.09 14.80
N SER A 379 -18.74 27.96 14.79
CA SER A 379 -18.51 26.86 13.86
C SER A 379 -19.71 25.93 13.80
N ILE A 380 -19.75 25.08 12.77
CA ILE A 380 -20.63 23.93 12.67
C ILE A 380 -19.79 22.72 12.28
N GLU A 381 -20.10 21.55 12.82
CA GLU A 381 -19.41 20.32 12.46
C GLU A 381 -20.40 19.17 12.29
N GLU A 382 -20.04 18.27 11.39
CA GLU A 382 -20.73 17.01 11.17
C GLU A 382 -19.70 15.89 11.10
N CYS A 383 -20.11 14.69 11.51
CA CYS A 383 -19.33 13.48 11.26
C CYS A 383 -20.18 12.47 10.49
N ALA A 384 -19.51 11.70 9.65
CA ALA A 384 -20.07 10.54 8.99
C ALA A 384 -19.17 9.32 9.15
N THR A 385 -19.81 8.16 9.15
CA THR A 385 -19.17 6.84 9.02
C THR A 385 -19.69 6.23 7.73
N THR A 386 -18.81 5.65 6.91
CA THR A 386 -19.20 4.91 5.71
C THR A 386 -18.82 3.44 5.83
N SER A 387 -19.65 2.56 5.28
CA SER A 387 -19.38 1.13 5.13
C SER A 387 -18.26 0.88 4.10
N PRO A 388 -17.77 -0.37 3.94
CA PRO A 388 -16.78 -0.71 2.91
C PRO A 388 -17.23 -0.44 1.46
N GLU A 389 -18.54 -0.40 1.19
CA GLU A 389 -19.11 0.01 -0.11
C GLU A 389 -19.01 1.53 -0.34
N GLY A 390 -18.72 2.30 0.72
CA GLY A 390 -18.72 3.76 0.72
C GLY A 390 -20.08 4.37 1.05
N GLN A 391 -21.04 3.58 1.54
CA GLN A 391 -22.39 4.08 1.86
C GLN A 391 -22.44 4.74 3.25
N PRO A 392 -23.05 5.93 3.39
CA PRO A 392 -23.18 6.59 4.69
C PRO A 392 -24.02 5.77 5.68
N SER A 393 -23.48 5.48 6.85
CA SER A 393 -24.20 4.85 7.96
C SER A 393 -25.06 5.88 8.71
N LYS A 394 -26.24 5.45 9.18
CA LYS A 394 -27.07 6.26 10.10
C LYS A 394 -26.48 6.32 11.52
N ALA A 395 -25.52 5.45 11.85
CA ALA A 395 -24.90 5.42 13.15
C ALA A 395 -24.03 6.66 13.40
N PRO A 396 -23.89 7.09 14.66
CA PRO A 396 -22.97 8.15 15.02
C PRO A 396 -21.52 7.76 14.71
N CYS A 397 -20.68 8.78 14.62
CA CYS A 397 -19.23 8.67 14.49
C CYS A 397 -18.64 7.81 15.61
N SER A 398 -18.00 6.69 15.29
CA SER A 398 -17.31 5.90 16.32
C SER A 398 -15.89 6.45 16.55
N PRO A 399 -15.52 6.78 17.81
CA PRO A 399 -14.12 7.04 18.15
C PRO A 399 -13.32 5.73 18.30
N TYR A 400 -13.96 4.56 18.25
CA TYR A 400 -13.31 3.26 18.47
C TYR A 400 -13.18 2.49 17.17
N LYS A 401 -12.32 1.46 17.18
CA LYS A 401 -12.02 0.62 16.02
C LYS A 401 -13.31 0.22 15.30
N THR A 402 -13.33 0.38 13.99
CA THR A 402 -14.44 -0.07 13.16
C THR A 402 -14.39 -1.58 13.06
N ASP A 403 -15.53 -2.25 13.21
CA ASP A 403 -15.62 -3.68 12.97
C ASP A 403 -15.28 -4.00 11.51
N ALA A 404 -14.75 -5.19 11.27
CA ALA A 404 -14.50 -5.67 9.92
C ALA A 404 -15.84 -6.05 9.27
N GLU A 405 -16.53 -5.06 8.73
CA GLU A 405 -17.73 -5.29 7.90
C GLU A 405 -17.30 -5.91 6.57
N GLN A 406 -18.06 -6.91 6.10
CA GLN A 406 -17.85 -7.48 4.78
C GLN A 406 -18.46 -6.55 3.74
N ASN A 407 -17.70 -6.30 2.67
CA ASN A 407 -18.22 -5.57 1.53
C ASN A 407 -19.15 -6.50 0.72
N ALA A 408 -20.44 -6.19 0.65
CA ALA A 408 -21.46 -6.97 -0.06
C ALA A 408 -21.18 -7.06 -1.58
N ASP A 409 -20.55 -6.04 -2.17
CA ASP A 409 -20.18 -6.07 -3.60
C ASP A 409 -19.07 -7.10 -3.87
N GLN A 410 -18.29 -7.52 -2.87
CA GLN A 410 -17.28 -8.58 -3.04
C GLN A 410 -17.90 -9.97 -3.26
N GLN A 411 -19.21 -10.12 -3.10
CA GLN A 411 -19.94 -11.33 -3.50
C GLN A 411 -20.27 -11.34 -5.00
N LYS A 412 -20.22 -10.18 -5.67
CA LYS A 412 -20.58 -10.01 -7.09
C LYS A 412 -19.37 -9.73 -7.97
N TYR A 413 -18.43 -8.95 -7.44
CA TYR A 413 -17.29 -8.44 -8.17
C TYR A 413 -15.96 -8.75 -7.47
N SER A 414 -14.92 -8.97 -8.27
CA SER A 414 -13.54 -8.94 -7.82
C SER A 414 -12.94 -7.54 -8.05
N PHE A 415 -12.34 -6.98 -6.99
CA PHE A 415 -11.81 -5.62 -6.96
C PHE A 415 -10.29 -5.65 -6.95
N HIS A 416 -9.69 -5.25 -8.07
CA HIS A 416 -8.24 -5.22 -8.26
C HIS A 416 -7.86 -4.00 -9.08
N SER A 417 -6.71 -3.42 -8.76
CA SER A 417 -5.96 -2.61 -9.72
C SER A 417 -5.14 -3.53 -10.62
N PHE A 418 -4.91 -3.08 -11.85
CA PHE A 418 -4.09 -3.77 -12.84
C PHE A 418 -3.04 -2.84 -13.43
N GLY A 419 -2.02 -3.41 -14.06
CA GLY A 419 -1.04 -2.65 -14.79
C GLY A 419 -0.11 -3.53 -15.63
N ALA A 420 0.69 -2.87 -16.45
CA ALA A 420 1.73 -3.49 -17.26
C ALA A 420 3.03 -2.70 -17.07
N GLN A 421 4.10 -3.43 -16.77
CA GLN A 421 5.44 -2.89 -16.53
C GLN A 421 6.35 -3.29 -17.70
N PHE A 422 7.18 -2.36 -18.16
CA PHE A 422 8.15 -2.57 -19.23
C PHE A 422 9.49 -1.99 -18.81
N ALA A 423 10.55 -2.79 -18.95
CA ALA A 423 11.89 -2.39 -18.54
C ALA A 423 12.89 -2.61 -19.68
N GLU A 424 13.77 -1.63 -19.88
CA GLU A 424 15.01 -1.80 -20.64
C GLU A 424 16.15 -1.94 -19.65
N VAL A 425 16.94 -2.99 -19.79
CA VAL A 425 18.17 -3.20 -19.04
C VAL A 425 19.36 -3.22 -19.97
N ARG A 426 20.49 -2.73 -19.45
CA ARG A 426 21.80 -2.81 -20.07
C ARG A 426 22.69 -3.66 -19.18
N VAL A 427 23.24 -4.72 -19.76
CA VAL A 427 24.18 -5.62 -19.08
C VAL A 427 25.54 -5.45 -19.71
N ASP A 428 26.55 -5.11 -18.91
CA ASP A 428 27.94 -5.10 -19.36
C ASP A 428 28.37 -6.54 -19.65
N GLU A 429 28.79 -6.84 -20.89
CA GLU A 429 29.12 -8.22 -21.29
C GLU A 429 30.35 -8.78 -20.57
N ASP A 430 31.29 -7.93 -20.14
CA ASP A 430 32.52 -8.38 -19.47
C ASP A 430 32.36 -8.41 -17.95
N LEU A 431 31.61 -7.45 -17.37
CA LEU A 431 31.47 -7.29 -15.91
C LEU A 431 30.20 -7.92 -15.33
N GLY A 432 29.20 -8.19 -16.17
CA GLY A 432 27.89 -8.66 -15.73
C GLY A 432 27.06 -7.63 -14.96
N THR A 433 27.53 -6.40 -14.80
CA THR A 433 26.79 -5.34 -14.10
C THR A 433 25.55 -4.94 -14.87
N ILE A 434 24.43 -4.82 -14.15
CA ILE A 434 23.10 -4.53 -14.72
C ILE A 434 22.69 -3.10 -14.37
N ARG A 435 22.16 -2.37 -15.34
CA ARG A 435 21.53 -1.06 -15.13
C ARG A 435 20.17 -1.02 -15.82
N VAL A 436 19.17 -0.49 -15.14
CA VAL A 436 17.88 -0.17 -15.77
C VAL A 436 18.04 1.17 -16.48
N SER A 437 17.88 1.20 -17.80
CA SER A 437 18.07 2.41 -18.61
C SER A 437 16.76 3.13 -18.92
N ARG A 438 15.64 2.39 -19.00
CA ARG A 438 14.29 2.94 -19.21
C ARG A 438 13.25 2.08 -18.51
N PHE A 439 12.19 2.71 -18.04
CA PHE A 439 11.06 2.01 -17.44
C PHE A 439 9.74 2.67 -17.85
N THR A 440 8.77 1.90 -18.33
CA THR A 440 7.41 2.38 -18.62
C THR A 440 6.42 1.58 -17.79
N SER A 441 5.50 2.30 -17.15
CA SER A 441 4.54 1.74 -16.20
C SER A 441 3.14 2.26 -16.55
N VAL A 442 2.23 1.36 -16.89
CA VAL A 442 0.84 1.70 -17.23
C VAL A 442 -0.10 1.06 -16.22
N HIS A 443 -1.02 1.84 -15.66
CA HIS A 443 -1.86 1.40 -14.56
C HIS A 443 -3.35 1.71 -14.77
N ASP A 444 -4.17 0.68 -14.54
CA ASP A 444 -5.61 0.77 -14.30
C ASP A 444 -5.87 0.72 -12.79
N ILE A 445 -6.10 1.88 -12.19
CA ILE A 445 -6.30 2.06 -10.75
C ILE A 445 -7.66 2.72 -10.45
N GLY A 446 -8.60 2.63 -11.39
CA GLY A 446 -9.87 3.33 -11.32
C GLY A 446 -9.71 4.85 -11.38
N ARG A 447 -10.60 5.56 -10.67
CA ARG A 447 -10.57 7.02 -10.57
C ARG A 447 -9.35 7.54 -9.81
N VAL A 448 -8.53 8.33 -10.50
CA VAL A 448 -7.38 9.03 -9.93
C VAL A 448 -7.83 10.31 -9.24
N LEU A 449 -7.74 10.35 -7.90
CA LEU A 449 -8.10 11.55 -7.13
C LEU A 449 -7.04 12.65 -7.20
N ASN A 450 -5.76 12.29 -7.29
CA ASN A 450 -4.67 13.25 -7.46
C ASN A 450 -3.54 12.63 -8.30
N ALA A 451 -3.40 13.11 -9.54
CA ALA A 451 -2.45 12.53 -10.48
C ALA A 451 -0.99 12.65 -10.04
N LYS A 452 -0.62 13.69 -9.28
CA LYS A 452 0.77 13.88 -8.83
C LYS A 452 1.15 12.89 -7.73
N THR A 453 0.29 12.70 -6.73
CA THR A 453 0.55 11.73 -5.65
C THR A 453 0.45 10.30 -6.17
N SER A 454 -0.52 9.99 -7.04
CA SER A 454 -0.62 8.68 -7.69
C SER A 454 0.62 8.33 -8.51
N ARG A 455 1.14 9.26 -9.34
CA ARG A 455 2.40 9.05 -10.06
C ARG A 455 3.58 8.85 -9.11
N SER A 456 3.66 9.64 -8.03
CA SER A 456 4.72 9.51 -7.03
C SER A 456 4.70 8.14 -6.33
N GLN A 457 3.51 7.60 -6.06
CA GLN A 457 3.36 6.24 -5.52
C GLN A 457 3.88 5.18 -6.50
N ILE A 458 3.57 5.31 -7.79
CA ILE A 458 4.06 4.38 -8.83
C ILE A 458 5.57 4.50 -8.98
N TYR A 459 6.14 5.72 -9.05
CA TYR A 459 7.58 5.93 -9.06
C TYR A 459 8.27 5.21 -7.90
N SER A 460 7.78 5.44 -6.68
CA SER A 460 8.32 4.77 -5.49
C SER A 460 8.17 3.24 -5.55
N GLY A 461 7.08 2.72 -6.13
CA GLY A 461 6.87 1.29 -6.30
C GLY A 461 7.87 0.68 -7.28
N VAL A 462 8.08 1.33 -8.44
CA VAL A 462 9.07 0.92 -9.44
C VAL A 462 10.48 0.96 -8.85
N ILE A 463 10.85 2.03 -8.13
CA ILE A 463 12.17 2.16 -7.51
C ILE A 463 12.40 1.03 -6.50
N MET A 464 11.45 0.76 -5.62
CA MET A 464 11.54 -0.36 -4.67
C MET A 464 11.63 -1.71 -5.40
N GLY A 465 10.95 -1.88 -6.53
CA GLY A 465 11.07 -3.07 -7.37
C GLY A 465 12.44 -3.22 -8.04
N ILE A 466 13.08 -2.12 -8.45
CA ILE A 466 14.47 -2.13 -8.94
C ILE A 466 15.43 -2.58 -7.83
N GLY A 467 15.19 -2.11 -6.59
CA GLY A 467 15.91 -2.51 -5.39
C GLY A 467 15.83 -4.02 -5.16
N ALA A 468 14.61 -4.54 -5.05
CA ALA A 468 14.33 -5.96 -4.90
C ALA A 468 14.97 -6.82 -5.99
N ALA A 469 14.95 -6.37 -7.25
CA ALA A 469 15.46 -7.14 -8.38
C ALA A 469 17.00 -7.19 -8.46
N LEU A 470 17.70 -6.14 -8.02
CA LEU A 470 19.13 -5.97 -8.33
C LEU A 470 20.07 -5.92 -7.11
N MET A 471 19.55 -5.70 -5.89
CA MET A 471 20.43 -5.34 -4.77
C MET A 471 19.96 -5.68 -3.36
N GLU A 472 18.65 -5.70 -3.09
CA GLU A 472 18.13 -5.81 -1.73
C GLU A 472 18.20 -7.25 -1.22
N GLU A 473 19.06 -7.50 -0.22
CA GLU A 473 19.17 -8.79 0.45
C GLU A 473 19.67 -8.64 1.89
N THR A 474 19.00 -9.32 2.82
CA THR A 474 19.48 -9.51 4.19
C THR A 474 20.12 -10.88 4.34
N LEU A 475 21.43 -10.89 4.52
CA LEU A 475 22.20 -12.09 4.75
C LEU A 475 22.25 -12.43 6.24
N TYR A 476 22.20 -13.72 6.54
CA TYR A 476 22.29 -14.26 7.90
C TYR A 476 23.55 -15.12 8.08
N ASP A 477 24.17 -15.03 9.25
CA ASP A 477 25.23 -15.94 9.66
C ASP A 477 24.63 -17.31 9.98
N SER A 478 25.03 -18.35 9.25
CA SER A 478 24.50 -19.70 9.39
C SER A 478 24.72 -20.34 10.76
N ARG A 479 25.66 -19.80 11.57
CA ARG A 479 25.99 -20.35 12.90
C ARG A 479 25.02 -19.90 13.99
N ASN A 480 24.42 -18.72 13.83
CA ASN A 480 23.65 -18.07 14.90
C ASN A 480 22.43 -17.26 14.42
N ALA A 481 22.15 -17.27 13.12
CA ALA A 481 21.07 -16.53 12.48
C ALA A 481 21.04 -15.02 12.80
N ARG A 482 22.21 -14.41 13.03
CA ARG A 482 22.32 -12.95 13.13
C ARG A 482 22.40 -12.36 11.72
N PRO A 483 21.68 -11.25 11.44
CA PRO A 483 21.90 -10.48 10.22
C PRO A 483 23.36 -10.00 10.16
N VAL A 484 24.06 -10.37 9.09
CA VAL A 484 25.39 -9.81 8.79
C VAL A 484 25.27 -8.51 8.03
N THR A 485 24.16 -8.32 7.30
CA THR A 485 23.75 -7.02 6.76
C THR A 485 23.27 -6.12 7.89
N ARG A 486 24.06 -5.08 8.24
CA ARG A 486 23.87 -4.32 9.50
C ARG A 486 23.39 -2.90 9.28
N THR A 487 23.76 -2.29 8.17
CA THR A 487 23.50 -0.87 7.91
C THR A 487 23.09 -0.65 6.46
N LEU A 488 22.76 0.60 6.11
CA LEU A 488 22.55 0.99 4.70
C LEU A 488 23.85 0.99 3.87
N ALA A 489 25.01 0.78 4.49
CA ALA A 489 26.26 0.57 3.76
C ALA A 489 26.37 -0.84 3.18
N ASP A 490 25.69 -1.81 3.80
CA ASP A 490 25.77 -3.23 3.43
C ASP A 490 24.42 -3.76 2.91
N TYR A 491 23.30 -3.15 3.32
CA TYR A 491 21.99 -3.33 2.70
C TYR A 491 21.82 -2.25 1.63
N HIS A 492 22.04 -2.63 0.38
CA HIS A 492 21.95 -1.70 -0.73
C HIS A 492 20.49 -1.46 -1.12
N ILE A 493 20.08 -0.19 -1.08
CA ILE A 493 18.84 0.31 -1.68
C ILE A 493 19.20 1.18 -2.88
N PRO A 494 18.28 1.37 -3.86
CA PRO A 494 18.58 2.15 -5.04
C PRO A 494 19.03 3.56 -4.67
N VAL A 495 20.19 3.96 -5.19
CA VAL A 495 20.62 5.36 -5.16
C VAL A 495 20.06 6.09 -6.38
N ASN A 496 20.15 7.42 -6.39
CA ASN A 496 19.61 8.24 -7.48
C ASN A 496 20.17 7.80 -8.87
N LEU A 497 21.44 7.42 -8.94
CA LEU A 497 22.07 6.98 -10.19
C LEU A 497 21.57 5.62 -10.70
N ASP A 498 20.94 4.80 -9.85
CA ASP A 498 20.39 3.50 -10.26
C ASP A 498 19.01 3.63 -10.93
N VAL A 499 18.36 4.79 -10.80
CA VAL A 499 16.97 5.01 -11.21
C VAL A 499 16.94 5.75 -12.55
N PRO A 500 16.39 5.16 -13.62
CA PRO A 500 16.26 5.85 -14.90
C PRO A 500 15.08 6.83 -14.88
N THR A 501 14.84 7.48 -16.02
CA THR A 501 13.53 8.09 -16.25
C THR A 501 12.45 6.99 -16.26
N ILE A 502 11.46 7.14 -15.38
CA ILE A 502 10.30 6.27 -15.30
C ILE A 502 9.14 6.99 -15.98
N ASP A 503 8.55 6.39 -17.00
CA ASP A 503 7.40 6.92 -17.72
C ASP A 503 6.11 6.28 -17.18
N VAL A 504 5.27 7.08 -16.50
CA VAL A 504 4.07 6.59 -15.81
C VAL A 504 2.79 7.07 -16.49
N HIS A 505 1.97 6.12 -16.91
CA HIS A 505 0.65 6.35 -17.50
C HIS A 505 -0.44 5.79 -16.62
N LEU A 506 -1.41 6.66 -16.30
CA LEU A 506 -2.61 6.30 -15.57
C LEU A 506 -3.76 6.28 -16.59
N LEU A 507 -4.44 5.14 -16.75
CA LEU A 507 -5.61 5.07 -17.63
C LEU A 507 -6.75 5.96 -17.12
N ASN A 508 -6.89 6.07 -15.79
CA ASN A 508 -7.89 6.91 -15.12
C ASN A 508 -9.32 6.67 -15.63
N ILE A 509 -9.68 5.40 -15.81
CA ILE A 509 -11.03 4.98 -16.21
C ILE A 509 -11.82 4.77 -14.89
N PRO A 510 -12.81 5.63 -14.58
CA PRO A 510 -13.45 5.68 -13.26
C PRO A 510 -14.40 4.52 -12.98
#